data_AF-A0A7C3MN38-F1
#
_entry.id   AF-A0A7C3MN38-F1
#
_cell.length_a   1.000
_cell.length_b   1.000
_cell.length_c   1.000
_cell.angle_alpha   90.00
_cell.angle_beta   90.00
_cell.angle_gamma   90.00
#
_symmetry.space_group_name_H-M   'P 1'
#
loop_
_entity.id
_entity.type
_entity.pdbx_description
1 polymer ?
#
loop_
_entity_poly.entity_id
_entity_poly.type
_entity_poly.pdbx_seq_one_letter_code
_entity_poly.pdbx_strand_id
1 'polypeptide(L)'
;MLKPGFVLFAAILALSIVAAGCGHKLVAAPGEQTVAVYPDEDTYLKLQQLKKEGGMAGMLGGIGQNFTAVRVDDKTPVKILSSDDKGAIIQVLKGPHLGLKGFVPKNSLD
;
A
#
# COMPACT_ATOMS: atom_id res chain seq x y z
N MET A 1 25.61 -2.48 50.16
CA MET A 1 24.20 -2.12 50.35
C MET A 1 23.75 -1.30 49.14
N LEU A 2 23.08 -1.91 48.16
CA LEU A 2 22.50 -1.21 47.01
C LEU A 2 20.96 -1.26 47.12
N LYS A 3 20.31 -0.10 47.03
CA LYS A 3 18.86 0.10 47.11
C LYS A 3 18.17 -0.41 45.84
N PRO A 4 17.03 -1.12 45.93
CA PRO A 4 16.19 -1.44 44.79
C PRO A 4 15.16 -0.31 44.63
N GLY A 5 15.20 0.38 43.50
CA GLY A 5 14.23 1.41 43.16
C GLY A 5 14.11 1.49 41.66
N PHE A 6 12.88 1.47 41.18
CA PHE A 6 12.46 1.61 39.78
C PHE A 6 12.56 0.37 38.89
N VAL A 7 11.61 -0.54 39.12
CA VAL A 7 10.98 -1.28 38.01
C VAL A 7 10.16 -0.26 37.22
N LEU A 8 10.62 0.12 36.03
CA LEU A 8 9.79 0.85 35.06
C LEU A 8 9.63 0.00 33.80
N PHE A 9 8.38 -0.38 33.57
CA PHE A 9 7.86 -0.96 32.34
C PHE A 9 8.30 -0.14 31.12
N ALA A 10 8.96 -0.78 30.16
CA ALA A 10 9.04 -0.29 28.78
C ALA A 10 8.82 -1.47 27.83
N ALA A 11 7.56 -1.87 27.68
CA ALA A 11 7.11 -2.69 26.57
C ALA A 11 6.95 -1.78 25.35
N ILE A 12 7.92 -1.76 24.44
CA ILE A 12 7.73 -1.17 23.11
C ILE A 12 8.40 -2.06 22.04
N LEU A 13 7.51 -2.76 21.33
CA LEU A 13 7.61 -3.36 20.00
C LEU A 13 8.97 -3.97 19.60
N ALA A 14 9.03 -5.30 19.69
CA ALA A 14 9.88 -6.08 18.80
C ALA A 14 9.42 -5.87 17.34
N LEU A 15 10.04 -4.92 16.64
CA LEU A 15 9.90 -4.77 15.20
C LEU A 15 10.74 -5.86 14.53
N SER A 16 10.19 -7.07 14.47
CA SER A 16 10.75 -8.19 13.72
C SER A 16 10.67 -7.89 12.23
N ILE A 17 11.60 -7.10 11.70
CA ILE A 17 11.81 -7.02 10.25
C ILE A 17 12.47 -8.34 9.83
N VAL A 18 11.66 -9.38 9.71
CA VAL A 18 12.04 -10.60 8.98
C VAL A 18 12.14 -10.17 7.51
N ALA A 19 13.32 -9.70 7.13
CA ALA A 19 13.73 -9.56 5.73
C ALA A 19 13.97 -10.95 5.12
N ALA A 20 12.94 -11.80 5.13
CA ALA A 20 12.86 -12.92 4.22
C ALA A 20 12.30 -12.36 2.92
N GLY A 21 13.05 -12.46 1.83
CA GLY A 21 12.64 -12.02 0.50
C GLY A 21 11.48 -12.84 -0.03
N CYS A 22 10.28 -12.67 0.54
CA CYS A 22 9.04 -13.00 -0.11
C CYS A 22 8.93 -12.02 -1.29
N GLY A 23 9.30 -12.49 -2.47
CA GLY A 23 9.13 -11.74 -3.71
C GLY A 23 7.64 -11.62 -4.00
N HIS A 24 7.00 -10.59 -3.46
CA HIS A 24 5.62 -10.28 -3.77
C HIS A 24 5.53 -9.73 -5.19
N LYS A 25 4.39 -9.94 -5.83
CA LYS A 25 4.08 -9.39 -7.14
C LYS A 25 2.74 -8.69 -7.11
N LEU A 26 2.58 -7.70 -7.96
CA LEU A 26 1.29 -7.08 -8.21
C LEU A 26 0.38 -8.08 -8.93
N VAL A 27 -0.88 -8.13 -8.52
CA VAL A 27 -1.93 -8.94 -9.14
C VAL A 27 -3.07 -8.03 -9.57
N ALA A 28 -3.31 -7.95 -10.87
CA ALA A 28 -4.44 -7.22 -11.42
C ALA A 28 -5.77 -7.93 -11.13
N ALA A 29 -6.85 -7.14 -11.05
CA ALA A 29 -8.20 -7.69 -10.94
C ALA A 29 -8.53 -8.53 -12.20
N PRO A 30 -9.45 -9.53 -12.11
CA PRO A 30 -9.83 -10.33 -13.26
C PRO A 30 -10.30 -9.45 -14.43
N GLY A 31 -9.63 -9.57 -15.58
CA GLY A 31 -9.91 -8.77 -16.78
C GLY A 31 -9.09 -7.48 -16.92
N GLU A 32 -8.30 -7.10 -15.90
CA GLU A 32 -7.34 -5.99 -15.97
C GLU A 32 -5.91 -6.50 -16.23
N GLN A 33 -5.06 -5.65 -16.83
CA GLN A 33 -3.63 -5.94 -17.07
C GLN A 33 -2.69 -5.09 -16.22
N THR A 34 -3.25 -4.18 -15.42
CA THR A 34 -2.48 -3.24 -14.61
C THR A 34 -3.09 -3.11 -13.22
N VAL A 35 -2.26 -2.86 -12.22
CA VAL A 35 -2.64 -2.50 -10.86
C VAL A 35 -2.48 -1.01 -10.66
N ALA A 36 -3.46 -0.37 -10.01
CA ALA A 36 -3.35 1.02 -9.59
C ALA A 36 -2.53 1.12 -8.29
N VAL A 37 -1.39 1.81 -8.36
CA VAL A 37 -0.55 2.18 -7.23
C VAL A 37 -0.88 3.62 -6.83
N TYR A 38 -1.41 3.79 -5.62
CA TYR A 38 -1.81 5.08 -5.07
C TYR A 38 -0.63 5.75 -4.34
N PRO A 39 -0.59 7.08 -4.22
CA PRO A 39 0.47 7.75 -3.45
C PRO A 39 0.55 7.27 -1.98
N ASP A 40 -0.61 7.09 -1.35
CA ASP A 40 -0.77 6.70 0.05
C ASP A 40 -2.15 6.06 0.30
N GLU A 41 -2.32 5.48 1.49
CA GLU A 41 -3.57 4.83 1.92
C GLU A 41 -4.73 5.82 2.04
N ASP A 42 -4.50 7.02 2.57
CA ASP A 42 -5.54 8.04 2.74
C ASP A 42 -6.16 8.44 1.41
N THR A 43 -5.34 8.57 0.37
CA THR A 43 -5.77 8.83 -1.00
C THR A 43 -6.66 7.70 -1.52
N TYR A 44 -6.25 6.44 -1.32
CA TYR A 44 -7.07 5.29 -1.69
C TYR A 44 -8.42 5.28 -0.96
N LEU A 45 -8.42 5.53 0.35
CA LEU A 45 -9.64 5.55 1.16
C LEU A 45 -10.58 6.69 0.76
N LYS A 46 -10.05 7.89 0.52
CA LYS A 46 -10.83 9.01 0.00
C LYS A 46 -11.47 8.67 -1.35
N LEU A 47 -10.72 8.06 -2.26
CA LEU A 47 -11.25 7.62 -3.55
C LEU A 47 -12.34 6.55 -3.39
N GLN A 48 -12.16 5.61 -2.46
CA GLN A 48 -13.18 4.59 -2.16
C GLN A 48 -14.45 5.20 -1.55
N GLN A 49 -14.32 6.19 -0.67
CA GLN A 49 -15.45 6.93 -0.10
C GLN A 49 -16.18 7.71 -1.19
N LEU A 50 -15.47 8.48 -2.01
CA LEU A 50 -16.05 9.23 -3.13
C LEU A 50 -16.75 8.32 -4.14
N LYS A 51 -16.19 7.14 -4.44
CA LYS A 51 -16.86 6.15 -5.30
C LYS A 51 -18.16 5.62 -4.68
N LYS A 52 -18.20 5.43 -3.36
CA LYS A 52 -19.40 4.99 -2.64
C LYS A 52 -20.47 6.07 -2.56
N GLU A 53 -20.06 7.32 -2.34
CA GLU A 53 -20.96 8.46 -2.18
C GLU A 53 -21.48 9.02 -3.52
N GLY A 54 -20.70 8.88 -4.59
CA GLY A 54 -20.94 9.55 -5.87
C GLY A 54 -21.14 8.63 -7.08
N GLY A 55 -21.83 7.50 -6.93
CA GLY A 55 -22.14 6.57 -8.03
C GLY A 55 -22.50 7.29 -9.35
N MET A 56 -21.78 6.96 -10.43
CA MET A 56 -21.76 7.61 -11.76
C MET A 56 -21.40 9.10 -11.84
N ALA A 57 -21.79 9.95 -10.88
CA ALA A 57 -21.51 11.39 -10.91
C ALA A 57 -20.02 11.73 -10.62
N GLY A 58 -19.34 10.94 -9.78
CA GLY A 58 -17.92 11.11 -9.46
C GLY A 58 -16.96 10.75 -10.60
N MET A 59 -17.44 10.04 -11.63
CA MET A 59 -16.65 9.63 -12.80
C MET A 59 -16.65 10.69 -13.92
N LEU A 60 -17.64 11.59 -13.94
CA LEU A 60 -17.80 12.60 -15.00
C LEU A 60 -17.40 14.02 -14.57
N GLY A 61 -17.24 14.30 -13.26
CA GLY A 61 -17.32 15.68 -12.76
C GLY A 61 -16.09 16.37 -12.16
N GLY A 62 -14.95 15.71 -11.85
CA GLY A 62 -13.85 16.49 -11.25
C GLY A 62 -12.76 15.79 -10.43
N ILE A 63 -12.73 14.46 -10.32
CA ILE A 63 -11.61 13.74 -9.67
C ILE A 63 -10.45 13.53 -10.68
N GLY A 64 -10.23 14.50 -11.57
CA GLY A 64 -9.45 14.33 -12.79
C GLY A 64 -8.05 14.96 -12.80
N GLN A 65 -7.61 15.67 -11.75
CA GLN A 65 -6.38 16.49 -11.88
C GLN A 65 -5.29 16.31 -10.81
N ASN A 66 -5.58 15.74 -9.62
CA ASN A 66 -4.55 15.70 -8.54
C ASN A 66 -4.35 14.35 -7.83
N PHE A 67 -5.12 13.31 -8.16
CA PHE A 67 -5.00 11.99 -7.53
C PHE A 67 -4.66 10.92 -8.58
N THR A 68 -3.52 11.09 -9.25
CA THR A 68 -3.09 10.17 -10.31
C THR A 68 -2.48 8.92 -9.69
N ALA A 69 -3.31 7.90 -9.47
CA ALA A 69 -2.79 6.55 -9.26
C ALA A 69 -1.95 6.14 -10.47
N VAL A 70 -0.75 5.62 -10.23
CA VAL A 70 0.13 5.13 -11.30
C VAL A 70 -0.29 3.72 -11.64
N ARG A 71 -0.53 3.44 -12.93
CA ARG A 71 -0.81 2.09 -13.41
C ARG A 71 0.50 1.35 -13.60
N VAL A 72 0.63 0.20 -12.95
CA VAL A 72 1.80 -0.68 -13.04
C VAL A 72 1.35 -2.03 -13.56
N ASP A 73 2.13 -2.65 -14.45
CA ASP A 73 1.76 -3.92 -15.08
C ASP A 73 1.53 -5.04 -14.05
N ASP A 74 0.60 -5.93 -14.37
CA ASP A 74 0.39 -7.18 -13.65
C ASP A 74 1.70 -8.00 -13.55
N LYS A 75 1.82 -8.79 -12.48
CA LYS A 75 2.99 -9.63 -12.16
C LYS A 75 4.29 -8.84 -11.94
N THR A 76 4.22 -7.51 -11.81
CA THR A 76 5.39 -6.69 -11.48
C THR A 76 5.92 -7.04 -10.09
N PRO A 77 7.20 -7.41 -9.94
CA PRO A 77 7.81 -7.69 -8.65
C PRO A 77 7.87 -6.45 -7.76
N VAL A 78 7.47 -6.61 -6.49
CA VAL A 78 7.43 -5.54 -5.50
C VAL A 78 8.01 -5.99 -4.16
N LYS A 79 8.52 -5.04 -3.40
CA LYS A 79 8.88 -5.20 -1.99
C LYS A 79 7.80 -4.55 -1.14
N ILE A 80 7.25 -5.30 -0.19
CA ILE A 80 6.37 -4.73 0.85
C ILE A 80 7.25 -3.96 1.84
N LEU A 81 6.96 -2.67 2.00
CA LEU A 81 7.60 -1.79 2.99
C LEU A 81 6.82 -1.75 4.30
N SER A 82 5.49 -1.78 4.23
CA SER A 82 4.56 -1.89 5.35
C SER A 82 3.26 -2.52 4.87
N SER A 83 2.54 -3.24 5.71
CA SER A 83 1.24 -3.84 5.38
C SER A 83 0.30 -3.81 6.58
N ASP A 84 -0.98 -3.62 6.30
CA ASP A 84 -2.07 -3.64 7.26
C ASP A 84 -3.26 -4.48 6.71
N ASP A 85 -4.43 -4.35 7.35
CA ASP A 85 -5.63 -5.09 6.93
C ASP A 85 -6.22 -4.61 5.59
N LYS A 86 -5.93 -3.37 5.18
CA LYS A 86 -6.48 -2.77 3.95
C LYS A 86 -5.56 -3.01 2.75
N GLY A 87 -4.25 -3.04 2.96
CA GLY A 87 -3.28 -3.18 1.90
C GLY A 87 -1.84 -3.11 2.36
N ALA A 88 -1.01 -2.54 1.50
CA ALA A 88 0.40 -2.40 1.77
C ALA A 88 1.02 -1.22 1.02
N ILE A 89 2.03 -0.63 1.65
CA ILE A 89 2.98 0.25 0.98
C ILE A 89 4.03 -0.63 0.33
N ILE A 90 4.19 -0.49 -0.98
CA ILE A 90 5.12 -1.28 -1.78
C ILE A 90 6.19 -0.40 -2.42
N GLN A 91 7.26 -1.04 -2.85
CA GLN A 91 8.26 -0.49 -3.75
C GLN A 91 8.41 -1.41 -4.96
N VAL A 92 8.28 -0.87 -6.16
CA VAL A 92 8.49 -1.62 -7.40
C VAL A 92 9.97 -1.97 -7.56
N LEU A 93 10.25 -3.25 -7.84
CA LEU A 93 11.60 -3.80 -7.93
C LEU A 93 12.07 -4.03 -9.38
N LYS A 94 11.18 -3.93 -10.37
CA LYS A 94 11.52 -4.14 -11.78
C LYS A 94 10.53 -3.42 -12.70
N GLY A 95 10.98 -3.10 -13.92
CA GLY A 95 10.16 -2.52 -14.99
C GLY A 95 10.30 -1.00 -15.10
N PRO A 96 9.46 -0.36 -15.93
CA PRO A 96 9.51 1.09 -16.20
C PRO A 96 9.30 1.94 -14.94
N HIS A 97 8.64 1.39 -13.94
CA HIS A 97 8.32 2.05 -12.67
C HIS A 97 9.25 1.63 -11.52
N LEU A 98 10.45 1.13 -11.80
CA LEU A 98 11.44 0.75 -10.77
C LEU A 98 11.63 1.87 -9.73
N GLY A 99 11.55 1.52 -8.44
CA GLY A 99 11.70 2.46 -7.35
C GLY A 99 10.44 3.25 -6.99
N LEU A 100 9.36 3.14 -7.78
CA LEU A 100 8.05 3.70 -7.43
C LEU A 100 7.60 3.13 -6.07
N LYS A 101 7.21 4.04 -5.18
CA LYS A 101 6.61 3.70 -3.89
C LYS A 101 5.16 4.16 -3.87
N GLY A 102 4.30 3.37 -3.24
CA GLY A 102 2.91 3.74 -3.08
C GLY A 102 2.10 2.65 -2.39
N PHE A 103 0.83 2.96 -2.15
CA PHE A 103 -0.14 2.05 -1.56
C PHE A 103 -0.82 1.21 -2.63
N VAL A 104 -0.97 -0.08 -2.36
CA VAL A 104 -1.82 -0.99 -3.13
C VAL A 104 -2.77 -1.72 -2.17
N PRO A 105 -4.03 -1.97 -2.58
CA PRO A 105 -4.95 -2.73 -1.76
C PRO A 105 -4.52 -4.19 -1.67
N LYS A 106 -4.89 -4.88 -0.57
CA LYS A 106 -4.39 -6.23 -0.25
C LYS A 106 -4.71 -7.27 -1.33
N ASN A 107 -5.84 -7.11 -2.02
CA ASN A 107 -6.26 -7.97 -3.12
C ASN A 107 -5.44 -7.77 -4.41
N SER A 108 -4.54 -6.79 -4.45
CA SER A 108 -3.63 -6.56 -5.56
C SER A 108 -2.21 -7.09 -5.30
N LEU A 109 -2.05 -7.94 -4.29
CA LEU A 109 -0.79 -8.60 -3.93
C LEU A 109 -0.99 -10.12 -3.89
N ASP A 110 0.06 -10.84 -4.31
CA ASP A 110 0.22 -12.29 -4.18
C ASP A 110 0.96 -12.69 -2.91
#